data_AF-A0A2V3JKU5-F1
#
_entry.id   AF-A0A2V3JKU5-F1
#
_cell.length_a   1.000
_cell.length_b   1.000
_cell.length_c   1.000
_cell.angle_alpha   90.00
_cell.angle_beta   90.00
_cell.angle_gamma   90.00
#
_symmetry.space_group_name_H-M   'P 1'
#
loop_
_entity.id
_entity.type
_entity.pdbx_description
1 polymer ?
#
loop_
_entity_poly.entity_id
_entity_poly.type
_entity_poly.pdbx_seq_one_letter_code
_entity_poly.pdbx_strand_id
1 'polypeptide(L)'
;LPRRGTVHDLGRSTTHKKIICEKSLRAKKATPDIARETHHSPSAVDRYLGDFDRVRFCLKKGLSVEETSFITQLSKSLVVEYADLIEELYEGGGGEKENVN
;
A
#
# COMPACT_ATOMS: atom_id res chain seq x y z
N LEU A 1 21.76 -19.17 -14.73
CA LEU A 1 20.36 -19.16 -14.22
C LEU A 1 20.27 -18.20 -13.04
N PRO A 2 19.75 -16.97 -13.19
CA PRO A 2 19.52 -16.16 -12.01
C PRO A 2 18.23 -16.62 -11.33
N ARG A 3 18.34 -17.10 -10.09
CA ARG A 3 17.30 -17.06 -9.06
C ARG A 3 17.70 -15.98 -8.06
N ARG A 4 16.73 -15.17 -7.61
CA ARG A 4 16.74 -14.14 -6.55
C ARG A 4 16.18 -12.84 -7.12
N GLY A 5 15.08 -12.36 -6.54
CA GLY A 5 14.54 -11.01 -6.72
C GLY A 5 14.26 -10.63 -8.17
N THR A 6 13.00 -10.72 -8.61
CA THR A 6 12.57 -10.04 -9.83
C THR A 6 12.77 -8.54 -9.63
N VAL A 7 13.96 -8.06 -9.97
CA VAL A 7 14.29 -6.64 -10.11
C VAL A 7 13.60 -6.19 -11.39
N HIS A 8 12.33 -5.83 -11.27
CA HIS A 8 11.65 -4.97 -12.22
C HIS A 8 10.67 -4.09 -11.44
N ASP A 9 11.23 -3.07 -10.78
CA ASP A 9 10.52 -1.88 -10.28
C ASP A 9 11.51 -0.70 -10.27
N LEU A 10 12.13 -0.41 -11.43
CA LEU A 10 12.92 0.82 -11.62
C LEU A 10 12.02 2.06 -11.80
N GLY A 11 10.93 2.08 -11.04
CA GLY A 11 10.11 3.23 -10.72
C GLY A 11 9.73 3.08 -9.25
N ARG A 12 9.64 4.18 -8.50
CA ARG A 12 9.33 4.16 -7.05
C ARG A 12 8.15 3.20 -6.82
N SER A 13 8.35 2.20 -5.97
CA SER A 13 7.35 1.16 -5.66
C SER A 13 6.00 1.73 -5.20
N THR A 14 5.98 3.02 -4.84
CA THR A 14 4.80 3.90 -4.70
C THR A 14 3.82 3.83 -5.85
N THR A 15 4.29 3.82 -7.10
CA THR A 15 3.39 3.88 -8.27
C THR A 15 2.63 2.58 -8.45
N HIS A 16 3.29 1.42 -8.36
CA HIS A 16 2.63 0.13 -8.57
C HIS A 16 1.68 -0.23 -7.42
N LYS A 17 2.06 0.03 -6.15
CA LYS A 17 1.12 -0.20 -5.03
C LYS A 17 -0.13 0.70 -5.14
N LYS A 18 0.04 1.97 -5.56
CA LYS A 18 -1.06 2.90 -5.77
C LYS A 18 -2.02 2.38 -6.84
N ILE A 19 -1.49 2.01 -8.00
CA ILE A 19 -2.29 1.48 -9.12
C ILE A 19 -3.05 0.21 -8.69
N ILE A 20 -2.40 -0.70 -7.96
CA ILE A 20 -3.03 -1.92 -7.44
C ILE A 20 -4.19 -1.57 -6.49
N CYS A 21 -3.95 -0.70 -5.51
CA CYS A 21 -4.96 -0.29 -4.54
C CYS A 21 -6.13 0.45 -5.21
N GLU A 22 -5.86 1.35 -6.17
CA GLU A 22 -6.89 2.06 -6.93
C GLU A 22 -7.76 1.10 -7.76
N LYS A 23 -7.14 0.16 -8.50
CA LYS A 23 -7.86 -0.83 -9.31
C LYS A 23 -8.76 -1.72 -8.44
N SER A 24 -8.28 -2.12 -7.26
CA SER A 24 -9.06 -2.90 -6.30
C SER A 24 -10.20 -2.08 -5.68
N LEU A 25 -9.88 -0.92 -5.10
CA LEU A 25 -10.81 -0.19 -4.23
C LEU A 25 -11.77 0.72 -4.99
N ARG A 26 -11.31 1.41 -6.04
CA ARG A 26 -12.15 2.31 -6.85
C ARG A 26 -12.76 1.59 -8.05
N ALA A 27 -11.95 0.87 -8.82
CA ALA A 27 -12.44 0.16 -10.02
C ALA A 27 -13.05 -1.22 -9.73
N LYS A 28 -13.02 -1.69 -8.48
CA LYS A 28 -13.62 -2.96 -8.01
C LYS A 28 -13.17 -4.20 -8.81
N LYS A 29 -11.94 -4.19 -9.30
CA LYS A 29 -11.37 -5.32 -10.06
C LYS A 29 -10.94 -6.46 -9.13
N ALA A 30 -11.06 -7.69 -9.61
CA ALA A 30 -10.58 -8.86 -8.89
C ALA A 30 -9.06 -9.02 -9.01
N THR A 31 -8.41 -9.64 -8.02
CA THR A 31 -6.95 -9.90 -8.00
C THR A 31 -6.41 -10.45 -9.33
N PRO A 32 -7.03 -11.45 -10.00
CA PRO A 32 -6.49 -11.98 -11.26
C PRO A 32 -6.43 -10.95 -12.39
N ASP A 33 -7.43 -10.06 -12.47
CA ASP A 33 -7.45 -9.00 -13.48
C ASP A 33 -6.41 -7.93 -13.19
N ILE A 34 -6.28 -7.53 -11.92
CA ILE A 34 -5.26 -6.57 -11.49
C ILE A 34 -3.87 -7.13 -11.79
N ALA A 35 -3.61 -8.40 -11.42
CA ALA A 35 -2.34 -9.08 -11.66
C ALA A 35 -1.96 -9.08 -13.14
N ARG A 36 -2.92 -9.39 -14.03
CA ARG A 36 -2.71 -9.34 -15.49
C ARG A 36 -2.40 -7.92 -15.97
N GLU A 37 -3.13 -6.92 -15.49
CA GLU A 37 -3.01 -5.52 -15.92
C GLU A 37 -1.76 -4.81 -15.37
N THR A 38 -1.26 -5.23 -14.21
CA THR A 38 -0.07 -4.64 -13.58
C THR A 38 1.18 -5.48 -13.78
N HIS A 39 1.10 -6.60 -14.51
CA HIS A 39 2.20 -7.53 -14.72
C HIS A 39 2.78 -8.11 -13.41
N HIS A 40 1.89 -8.38 -12.45
CA HIS A 40 2.23 -9.00 -11.16
C HIS A 40 1.69 -10.43 -11.07
N SER A 41 2.19 -11.21 -10.11
CA SER A 41 1.49 -12.43 -9.71
C SER A 41 0.27 -12.09 -8.85
N PRO A 42 -0.79 -12.92 -8.84
CA PRO A 42 -1.90 -12.76 -7.91
C PRO A 42 -1.44 -12.65 -6.46
N SER A 43 -0.47 -13.48 -6.05
CA SER A 43 0.11 -13.44 -4.70
C SER A 43 0.81 -12.12 -4.37
N ALA A 44 1.43 -11.46 -5.35
CA ALA A 44 2.04 -10.15 -5.14
C ALA A 44 0.97 -9.07 -4.96
N VAL A 45 -0.10 -9.11 -5.77
CA VAL A 45 -1.26 -8.22 -5.63
C VAL A 45 -1.92 -8.38 -4.27
N ASP A 46 -2.20 -9.63 -3.85
CA ASP A 46 -2.80 -9.92 -2.54
C ASP A 46 -1.91 -9.42 -1.40
N ARG A 47 -0.58 -9.53 -1.52
CA ARG A 47 0.35 -8.97 -0.53
C ARG A 47 0.22 -7.44 -0.43
N TYR A 48 0.21 -6.72 -1.55
CA TYR A 48 0.04 -5.26 -1.53
C TYR A 48 -1.30 -4.84 -0.90
N LEU A 49 -2.39 -5.52 -1.25
CA LEU A 49 -3.72 -5.24 -0.68
C LEU A 49 -3.78 -5.59 0.81
N GLY A 50 -3.18 -6.71 1.21
CA GLY A 50 -3.10 -7.13 2.61
C GLY A 50 -2.27 -6.19 3.47
N ASP A 51 -1.12 -5.72 2.97
CA ASP A 51 -0.29 -4.71 3.64
C ASP A 51 -1.06 -3.40 3.81
N PHE A 52 -1.76 -2.94 2.76
CA PHE A 52 -2.63 -1.77 2.81
C PHE A 52 -3.71 -1.90 3.90
N ASP A 53 -4.44 -3.01 3.92
CA ASP A 53 -5.52 -3.25 4.88
C ASP A 53 -5.00 -3.34 6.32
N ARG A 54 -3.84 -3.98 6.53
CA ARG A 54 -3.18 -4.08 7.84
C ARG A 54 -2.77 -2.71 8.36
N VAL A 55 -2.14 -1.86 7.53
CA VAL A 55 -1.76 -0.49 7.90
C VAL A 55 -3.02 0.32 8.22
N ARG A 56 -4.02 0.31 7.34
CA ARG A 56 -5.28 1.02 7.56
C ARG A 56 -5.96 0.60 8.86
N PHE A 57 -6.00 -0.69 9.15
CA PHE A 57 -6.58 -1.19 10.40
C PHE A 57 -5.85 -0.64 11.63
N CYS A 58 -4.52 -0.64 11.64
CA CYS A 58 -3.73 -0.12 12.76
C CYS A 58 -3.96 1.39 12.96
N LEU A 59 -3.90 2.18 11.88
CA LEU A 59 -4.11 3.62 11.96
C LEU A 59 -5.53 3.97 12.43
N LYS A 60 -6.57 3.26 11.95
CA LYS A 60 -7.95 3.44 12.42
C LYS A 60 -8.14 3.06 13.89
N LYS A 61 -7.22 2.30 14.48
CA LYS A 61 -7.20 1.98 15.91
C LYS A 61 -6.41 3.00 16.73
N GLY A 62 -5.90 4.06 16.11
CA GLY A 62 -5.16 5.14 16.78
C GLY A 62 -3.69 4.82 17.03
N LEU A 63 -3.13 3.78 16.40
CA LEU A 63 -1.72 3.45 16.53
C LEU A 63 -0.85 4.42 15.76
N SER A 64 0.31 4.74 16.31
CA SER A 64 1.36 5.52 15.63
C SER A 64 1.97 4.78 14.44
N VAL A 65 2.73 5.50 13.62
CA VAL A 65 3.52 4.91 12.52
C VAL A 65 4.54 3.90 13.06
N GLU A 66 5.15 4.21 14.20
CA GLU A 66 6.09 3.34 14.92
C GLU A 66 5.45 2.01 15.31
N GLU A 67 4.32 2.06 16.00
CA GLU A 67 3.59 0.86 16.44
C GLU A 67 3.07 0.06 15.26
N THR A 68 2.55 0.76 14.24
CA THR A 68 2.07 0.13 13.01
C THR A 68 3.22 -0.57 12.28
N SER A 69 4.38 0.06 12.16
CA SER A 69 5.59 -0.55 11.58
C SER A 69 6.00 -1.80 12.35
N PHE A 70 6.01 -1.74 13.68
CA PHE A 70 6.34 -2.88 14.53
C PHE A 70 5.37 -4.06 14.34
N ILE A 71 4.05 -3.82 14.37
CA ILE A 71 3.02 -4.87 14.24
C ILE A 71 2.98 -5.45 12.83
N THR A 72 3.08 -4.58 11.83
CA THR A 72 2.96 -4.99 10.42
C THR A 72 4.24 -5.63 9.90
N GLN A 73 5.38 -5.41 10.58
CA GLN A 73 6.74 -5.76 10.14
C GLN A 73 7.15 -5.05 8.83
N LEU A 74 6.51 -3.94 8.50
CA LEU A 74 6.87 -3.07 7.40
C LEU A 74 7.86 -2.00 7.87
N SER A 75 8.67 -1.46 6.97
CA SER A 75 9.48 -0.29 7.30
C SER A 75 8.58 0.91 7.62
N LYS A 76 9.04 1.81 8.50
CA LYS A 76 8.33 3.06 8.78
C LYS A 76 8.01 3.85 7.51
N SER A 77 8.96 3.91 6.57
CA SER A 77 8.76 4.58 5.28
C SER A 77 7.59 3.97 4.49
N LEU A 78 7.47 2.64 4.47
CA LEU A 78 6.40 1.96 3.75
C LEU A 78 5.05 2.14 4.45
N VAL A 79 5.03 2.20 5.78
CA VAL A 79 3.82 2.55 6.55
C VAL A 79 3.35 3.96 6.20
N VAL A 80 4.25 4.94 6.15
CA VAL A 80 3.92 6.32 5.74
C VAL A 80 3.37 6.35 4.31
N GLU A 81 4.02 5.66 3.37
CA GLU A 81 3.52 5.60 2.00
C GLU A 81 2.13 4.95 1.88
N TYR A 82 1.80 3.98 2.73
CA TYR A 82 0.45 3.43 2.80
C TYR A 82 -0.54 4.37 3.49
N ALA A 83 -0.11 5.09 4.53
CA ALA A 83 -0.92 6.12 5.21
C ALA A 83 -1.36 7.21 4.21
N ASP A 84 -0.40 7.77 3.46
CA ASP A 84 -0.67 8.76 2.41
C ASP A 84 -1.68 8.22 1.36
N LEU A 85 -1.55 6.95 0.97
CA LEU A 85 -2.49 6.32 0.05
C LEU A 85 -3.88 6.10 0.67
N ILE A 86 -3.96 5.79 1.95
CA ILE A 86 -5.25 5.63 2.66
C ILE A 86 -5.98 6.96 2.69
N GLU A 87 -5.30 8.05 3.05
CA GLU A 87 -5.86 9.41 3.02
C GLU A 87 -6.36 9.77 1.61
N GLU A 88 -5.55 9.53 0.58
CA GLU A 88 -5.95 9.79 -0.82
C GLU A 88 -7.18 8.99 -1.26
N LEU A 89 -7.26 7.71 -0.87
CA LEU A 89 -8.30 6.81 -1.35
C LEU A 89 -9.61 6.87 -0.56
N TYR A 90 -9.56 7.19 0.73
CA TYR A 90 -10.73 7.18 1.62
C TYR A 90 -11.17 8.57 2.10
N GLU A 91 -10.26 9.54 2.20
CA GLU A 91 -10.55 10.84 2.82
C GLU A 91 -10.62 11.98 1.80
N GLY A 92 -10.39 11.69 0.52
CA GLY A 92 -10.68 12.63 -0.56
C GLY A 92 -9.83 13.89 -0.50
N GLY A 93 -8.49 13.75 -0.48
CA GLY A 93 -7.55 14.82 -0.80
C GLY A 93 -7.81 16.15 -0.07
N GLY A 94 -7.48 16.23 1.21
CA GLY A 94 -7.55 17.48 1.96
C GLY A 94 -7.57 17.25 3.47
N GLY A 95 -6.42 16.93 4.04
CA GLY A 95 -6.20 16.93 5.49
C GLY A 95 -4.98 17.79 5.79
N GLU A 96 -5.22 18.99 6.31
CA GLU A 96 -4.18 19.89 6.80
C GLU A 96 -3.30 19.15 7.80
N LYS A 97 -1.98 19.26 7.64
CA LYS A 97 -1.02 18.79 8.63
C LYS A 97 -1.19 19.66 9.87
N GLU A 98 -1.98 19.22 10.84
CA GLU A 98 -1.94 19.79 12.18
C GLU A 98 -0.55 19.47 12.75
N ASN A 99 0.28 20.51 12.77
CA ASN A 99 1.54 20.56 13.47
C ASN A 99 1.30 20.25 14.94
N VAL A 100 1.68 19.06 15.39
CA VAL A 100 1.85 18.79 16.80
C VAL A 100 3.24 19.26 17.19
N ASN A 101 3.22 20.39 17.90
CA ASN A 101 4.34 21.03 18.61
C ASN A 101 4.94 20.10 19.67
#